data_AF-A0A2V6JYX4-F1
#
_entry.id   AF-A0A2V6JYX4-F1
#
_cell.length_a   1.000
_cell.length_b   1.000
_cell.length_c   1.000
_cell.angle_alpha   90.00
_cell.angle_beta   90.00
_cell.angle_gamma   90.00
#
_symmetry.space_group_name_H-M   'P 1'
#
loop_
_entity.id
_entity.type
_entity.pdbx_description
1 polymer ?
#
loop_
_entity_poly.entity_id
_entity_poly.type
_entity_poly.pdbx_seq_one_letter_code
_entity_poly.pdbx_strand_id
1 'polypeptide(L)' 'MVKQPQTRCVIAGGGPAGMMAGYLLARAGVPVLVLEKHADFNRDFRGDTIHPSTLELMHELG' A
#
# COMPACT_ATOMS: atom_id res chain seq x y z
N MET A 1 21.66 -15.47 -12.46
CA MET A 1 20.27 -15.54 -12.97
C MET A 1 19.34 -14.99 -11.90
N VAL A 2 18.72 -13.83 -12.13
CA VAL A 2 17.79 -13.22 -11.15
C VAL A 2 16.45 -13.96 -11.27
N LYS A 3 15.96 -14.57 -10.18
CA LYS A 3 14.60 -15.14 -10.16
C LYS A 3 13.60 -14.00 -10.13
N GLN A 4 12.61 -14.02 -11.03
CA GLN A 4 11.49 -13.08 -10.94
C GLN A 4 10.52 -13.55 -9.86
N PRO A 5 10.04 -12.65 -8.98
CA PRO A 5 9.00 -12.99 -8.02
C PRO A 5 7.70 -13.32 -8.76
N GLN A 6 7.04 -14.42 -8.38
CA GLN A 6 5.73 -14.80 -8.89
C GLN A 6 4.65 -14.35 -7.93
N THR A 7 3.69 -13.56 -8.42
CA THR A 7 2.60 -12.99 -7.61
C THR A 7 1.31 -12.90 -8.43
N ARG A 8 0.16 -12.70 -7.78
CA ARG A 8 -1.13 -12.53 -8.48
C ARG A 8 -1.46 -11.08 -8.79
N CYS A 9 -0.94 -10.14 -8.02
CA CYS A 9 -1.16 -8.71 -8.22
C CYS A 9 0.14 -7.94 -7.98
N VAL A 10 0.41 -6.94 -8.83
CA VAL A 10 1.49 -5.98 -8.63
C VAL A 10 0.86 -4.60 -8.47
N ILE A 11 1.25 -3.89 -7.41
CA ILE A 11 0.89 -2.50 -7.15
C ILE A 11 2.12 -1.65 -7.40
N ALA A 12 2.01 -0.68 -8.32
CA ALA A 12 3.07 0.27 -8.61
C ALA A 12 2.85 1.57 -7.82
N GLY A 13 3.53 1.70 -6.68
CA GLY A 13 3.52 2.85 -5.78
C GLY A 13 3.18 2.47 -4.34
N GLY A 14 4.05 2.86 -3.41
CA GLY A 14 3.89 2.69 -1.96
C GLY A 14 3.32 3.95 -1.27
N GLY A 15 2.43 4.67 -1.95
CA GLY A 15 1.67 5.77 -1.33
C GLY A 15 0.44 5.28 -0.55
N PRO A 16 -0.34 6.17 0.08
CA PRO A 16 -1.51 5.79 0.89
C PRO A 16 -2.48 4.87 0.14
N ALA A 17 -2.85 5.22 -1.11
CA ALA A 17 -3.74 4.40 -1.92
C ALA A 17 -3.16 3.02 -2.25
N GLY A 18 -1.88 2.96 -2.62
CA GLY A 18 -1.22 1.69 -2.97
C GLY A 18 -1.06 0.76 -1.77
N MET A 19 -0.68 1.31 -0.62
CA MET A 19 -0.59 0.56 0.63
C MET A 19 -1.96 0.07 1.10
N MET A 20 -2.99 0.91 0.99
CA MET A 20 -4.35 0.52 1.38
C MET A 20 -4.90 -0.59 0.48
N ALA A 21 -4.70 -0.48 -0.84
CA ALA A 21 -5.06 -1.54 -1.78
C ALA A 21 -4.29 -2.84 -1.50
N GLY A 22 -2.98 -2.75 -1.27
CA GLY A 22 -2.13 -3.90 -0.95
C GLY A 22 -2.56 -4.60 0.34
N TYR A 23 -2.86 -3.84 1.39
CA TYR A 23 -3.38 -4.35 2.65
C TYR A 23 -4.69 -5.12 2.47
N LEU A 24 -5.69 -4.51 1.83
CA LEU A 24 -7.01 -5.13 1.66
C LEU A 24 -6.93 -6.41 0.81
N LEU A 25 -6.14 -6.39 -0.28
CA LEU A 25 -5.94 -7.57 -1.13
C LEU A 25 -5.18 -8.69 -0.39
N ALA A 26 -4.13 -8.34 0.36
CA ALA A 26 -3.40 -9.31 1.16
C ALA A 26 -4.30 -9.93 2.25
N ARG A 27 -5.14 -9.12 2.91
CA ARG A 27 -6.13 -9.59 3.89
C ARG A 27 -7.17 -10.54 3.28
N ALA A 28 -7.49 -10.35 1.99
CA ALA A 28 -8.33 -11.26 1.21
C ALA A 28 -7.60 -12.52 0.70
N GLY A 29 -6.33 -12.73 1.09
CA GLY A 29 -5.55 -13.90 0.70
C GLY A 29 -4.98 -13.83 -0.72
N VAL A 30 -4.92 -12.64 -1.33
CA VAL A 30 -4.28 -12.44 -2.63
C VAL A 30 -2.78 -12.20 -2.43
N PRO A 31 -1.89 -12.99 -3.07
CA PRO A 31 -0.48 -12.65 -3.12
C PRO A 31 -0.29 -11.33 -3.89
N VAL A 32 0.26 -10.31 -3.21
CA VAL A 32 0.51 -8.98 -3.76
C VAL A 32 1.99 -8.63 -3.63
N LEU A 33 2.54 -8.00 -4.67
CA LEU A 33 3.84 -7.34 -4.64
C LEU A 33 3.63 -5.83 -4.81
N VAL A 34 4.14 -5.03 -3.87
CA VAL A 34 4.16 -3.57 -3.99
C VAL A 34 5.55 -3.14 -4.43
N LEU A 35 5.63 -2.32 -5.48
CA LEU A 35 6.85 -1.72 -5.99
C LEU A 35 6.83 -0.22 -5.71
N GLU A 36 7.85 0.27 -5.02
CA GLU A 36 8.04 1.70 -4.78
C GLU A 36 9.40 2.11 -5.35
N LYS A 37 9.43 3.24 -6.06
CA LYS A 37 10.65 3.74 -6.71
C LYS A 37 11.57 4.43 -5.70
N HIS A 38 11.00 4.98 -4.64
CA HIS A 38 11.72 5.67 -3.59
C HIS A 38 12.21 4.69 -2.53
N ALA A 39 13.47 4.82 -2.12
CA ALA A 39 14.04 3.98 -1.07
C ALA A 39 13.60 4.40 0.34
N ASP A 40 13.07 5.61 0.48
CA ASP A 40 12.62 6.21 1.73
C ASP A 40 11.32 7.01 1.53
N PHE A 41 10.81 7.53 2.64
CA PHE A 41 9.59 8.34 2.68
C PHE A 41 9.88 9.84 2.64
N ASN A 42 11.11 10.30 2.40
CA ASN A 42 11.44 11.72 2.42
C ASN A 42 11.03 12.39 1.10
N ARG A 43 9.72 12.64 0.97
CA ARG A 43 9.08 13.25 -0.20
C ARG A 43 8.03 14.27 0.21
N ASP A 44 7.71 15.17 -0.70
CA ASP A 44 6.67 16.17 -0.53
C ASP A 44 5.29 15.49 -0.57
N PHE A 45 4.76 15.10 0.59
CA PHE A 45 3.46 14.45 0.70
C PHE A 45 2.34 15.49 0.53
N ARG A 46 1.39 15.19 -0.36
CA ARG A 46 0.20 16.01 -0.54
C ARG A 46 -0.97 15.27 0.12
N GLY A 47 -1.36 15.70 1.31
CA GLY A 47 -2.31 15.02 2.19
C GLY A 47 -1.80 14.89 3.61
N ASP A 48 -1.62 16.03 4.28
CA ASP A 48 -1.12 16.19 5.65
C ASP A 48 -2.21 15.98 6.71
N THR A 49 -3.48 15.94 6.31
CA THR A 49 -4.63 15.71 7.19
C THR A 49 -5.34 14.41 6.85
N ILE A 50 -5.60 13.58 7.86
CA ILE A 50 -6.51 12.43 7.76
C ILE A 50 -7.85 12.85 8.37
N HIS A 51 -8.92 12.76 7.59
CA HIS A 51 -10.25 13.11 8.05
C HIS A 51 -10.73 12.12 9.13
N PRO A 52 -11.49 12.55 10.16
CA PRO A 52 -12.00 11.68 11.22
C PRO A 52 -12.68 10.39 10.72
N SER A 53 -13.50 10.49 9.67
CA SER A 53 -14.14 9.29 9.07
C SER A 53 -13.13 8.30 8.47
N THR A 54 -11.97 8.75 8.01
CA THR A 54 -10.89 7.86 7.56
C THR A 54 -10.18 7.21 8.75
N LEU A 55 -10.02 7.92 9.88
CA LEU A 55 -9.47 7.34 11.11
C LEU A 55 -10.38 6.24 11.68
N GLU A 56 -11.70 6.43 11.64
CA GLU A 56 -12.70 5.42 12.01
C GLU A 56 -12.55 4.16 11.15
N LEU A 57 -12.46 4.31 9.83
CA LEU A 57 -12.22 3.18 8.92
C LEU A 57 -10.90 2.46 9.21
N MET A 58 -9.82 3.21 9.51
CA MET A 58 -8.55 2.60 9.88
C MET A 58 -8.67 1.79 11.18
N HIS A 59 -9.42 2.29 12.17
CA HIS A 59 -9.67 1.57 13.42
C HIS A 59 -10.47 0.27 13.20
N GLU A 60 -11.50 0.29 12.35
CA GLU A 60 -12.26 -0.91 11.97
C GLU A 60 -11.40 -1.95 11.22
N LEU A 61 -10.40 -1.48 10.49
CA LEU A 61 -9.50 -2.33 9.72
C LEU A 61 -8.43 -3.02 10.58
N GLY A 62 -8.21 -2.59 11.83
CA GLY A 62 -7.29 -3.22 12.78
C GLY A 62 -6.02 -2.43 13.02
#